data_AF-A0AAV4H974-F1
#
_entry.id   AF-A0AAV4H974-F1
#
_cell.length_a   1.000
_cell.length_b   1.000
_cell.length_c   1.000
_cell.angle_alpha   90.00
_cell.angle_beta   90.00
_cell.angle_gamma   90.00
#
_symmetry.space_group_name_H-M   'P 1'
#
loop_
_entity.id
_entity.type
_entity.pdbx_description
1 polymer ?
#
loop_
_entity_poly.entity_id
_entity_poly.type
_entity_poly.pdbx_seq_one_letter_code
_entity_poly.pdbx_strand_id
1 'polypeptide(L)'
;MTTRKEIVQQADLLGYRGEKREEYLKQELKFWRNVLRGKKNQRQNVLEERRGRTHCEERTREDETRNRDKNGTGENSGWNSEGLNCR
;
A
#
# COMPACT_ATOMS: atom_id res chain seq x y z
N MET A 1 11.15 11.59 14.21
CA MET A 1 9.72 11.25 14.40
C MET A 1 9.36 11.80 15.76
N THR A 2 8.48 12.79 15.84
CA THR A 2 8.23 13.52 17.09
C THR A 2 7.57 12.58 18.10
N THR A 3 8.17 12.46 19.27
CA THR A 3 7.73 11.62 20.37
C THR A 3 6.64 12.31 21.18
N ARG A 4 5.85 11.52 21.92
CA ARG A 4 4.85 12.07 22.85
C ARG A 4 5.46 13.02 23.89
N LYS A 5 6.70 12.77 24.31
CA LYS A 5 7.42 13.64 25.27
C LYS A 5 7.75 15.00 24.67
N GLU A 6 8.18 15.05 23.41
CA GLU A 6 8.48 16.29 22.69
C GLU A 6 7.22 17.15 22.49
N ILE A 7 6.07 16.53 22.15
CA ILE A 7 4.79 17.25 22.01
C ILE A 7 4.36 17.88 23.35
N VAL A 8 4.56 17.17 24.46
CA VAL A 8 4.25 17.68 25.80
C VAL A 8 5.17 18.84 26.18
N GLN A 9 6.48 18.71 25.92
CA GLN A 9 7.44 19.81 26.15
C GLN A 9 7.12 21.04 25.30
N GLN A 10 6.67 20.85 24.06
CA GLN A 10 6.29 21.94 23.17
C GLN A 10 5.05 22.70 23.69
N ALA A 11 4.07 21.98 24.24
CA ALA A 11 2.91 22.60 24.90
C ALA A 11 3.34 23.44 26.11
N ASP A 12 4.31 22.95 26.89
CA ASP A 12 4.85 23.66 28.05
C ASP A 12 5.64 24.92 27.62
N LEU A 13 6.42 24.85 26.53
CA LEU A 13 7.15 25.99 25.94
C LEU A 13 6.21 27.07 25.37
N LEU A 14 5.06 26.68 24.83
CA LEU A 14 4.02 27.60 24.36
C LEU A 14 3.20 28.22 25.50
N GLY A 15 3.49 27.85 26.75
CA GLY A 15 2.79 28.37 27.92
C GLY A 15 1.38 27.83 28.10
N TYR A 16 0.98 26.78 27.38
CA TYR A 16 -0.33 26.17 27.56
C TYR A 16 -0.41 25.47 28.91
N ARG A 17 -1.45 25.78 29.69
CA ARG A 17 -1.74 25.15 30.99
C ARG A 17 -3.22 24.77 31.09
N GLY A 18 -3.52 23.82 31.96
CA GLY A 18 -4.89 23.36 32.21
C GLY A 18 -5.59 22.89 30.94
N GLU A 19 -6.83 23.35 30.74
CA GLU A 19 -7.68 22.95 29.60
C GLU A 19 -7.07 23.26 28.23
N LYS A 20 -6.39 24.41 28.08
CA LYS A 20 -5.71 24.77 26.82
C LYS A 20 -4.60 23.78 26.46
N ARG A 21 -3.89 23.25 27.47
CA ARG A 21 -2.87 22.23 27.28
C ARG A 21 -3.50 20.90 26.86
N GLU A 22 -4.61 20.52 27.48
CA GLU A 22 -5.33 19.31 27.11
C GLU A 22 -5.88 19.38 25.68
N GLU A 23 -6.41 20.54 25.28
CA GLU A 23 -6.94 20.76 23.94
C GLU A 23 -5.84 20.67 22.88
N TYR A 24 -4.71 21.36 23.10
CA TYR A 24 -3.54 21.26 22.24
C TYR A 24 -3.04 19.82 22.09
N LEU A 25 -2.89 19.11 23.22
CA LEU A 25 -2.45 17.71 23.21
C LEU A 25 -3.44 16.79 22.49
N LYS A 26 -4.75 17.01 22.63
CA LYS A 26 -5.77 16.25 21.90
C LYS A 26 -5.68 16.48 20.38
N GLN A 27 -5.49 17.73 19.95
CA GLN A 27 -5.36 18.06 18.54
C GLN A 27 -4.11 17.44 17.92
N GLU A 28 -2.96 17.57 18.58
CA GLU A 28 -1.70 16.96 18.14
C GLU A 28 -1.80 15.43 18.06
N LEU A 29 -2.31 14.78 19.10
CA LEU A 29 -2.49 13.32 19.08
C LEU A 29 -3.44 12.86 17.96
N LYS A 30 -4.49 13.63 17.65
CA LYS A 30 -5.40 13.35 16.54
C LYS A 30 -4.70 13.51 15.19
N PHE A 31 -3.92 14.56 15.01
CA PHE A 31 -3.11 14.78 13.81
C PHE A 31 -2.15 13.60 13.56
N TRP A 32 -1.33 13.26 14.55
CA TRP A 32 -0.36 12.17 14.40
C TRP A 32 -1.01 10.81 14.19
N ARG A 33 -2.17 10.55 14.82
CA ARG A 33 -2.96 9.33 14.53
C ARG A 33 -3.40 9.28 13.07
N ASN A 34 -3.86 10.39 12.51
CA ASN A 34 -4.27 10.46 11.11
C ASN A 34 -3.09 10.28 10.15
N VAL A 35 -1.94 10.91 10.44
CA VAL A 35 -0.70 10.75 9.65
C VAL A 35 -0.25 9.28 9.65
N LEU A 36 -0.24 8.63 10.82
CA LEU A 36 0.13 7.21 10.92
C LEU A 36 -0.85 6.30 10.17
N ARG A 37 -2.16 6.58 10.25
CA ARG A 37 -3.17 5.84 9.49
C ARG A 37 -2.98 6.01 7.99
N GLY A 38 -2.73 7.23 7.51
CA GLY A 38 -2.45 7.50 6.10
C GLY A 38 -1.22 6.74 5.59
N LYS A 39 -0.12 6.75 6.35
CA LYS A 39 1.10 5.99 6.02
C LYS A 39 0.86 4.48 6.00
N LYS A 40 0.03 3.95 6.92
CA LYS A 40 -0.35 2.53 6.92
C LYS A 40 -1.14 2.18 5.65
N ASN A 41 -2.12 2.99 5.28
CA ASN A 41 -2.92 2.78 4.07
C ASN A 41 -2.07 2.84 2.80
N GLN A 42 -1.15 3.80 2.72
CA GLN A 42 -0.21 3.89 1.60
C GLN A 42 0.66 2.65 1.49
N ARG A 43 1.20 2.15 2.61
CA ARG A 43 1.98 0.91 2.62
C ARG A 43 1.14 -0.30 2.20
N GLN A 44 -0.11 -0.38 2.65
CA GLN A 44 -1.01 -1.47 2.28
C GLN A 44 -1.32 -1.45 0.78
N ASN A 45 -1.64 -0.29 0.19
CA ASN A 45 -1.87 -0.16 -1.25
C ASN A 45 -0.64 -0.58 -2.06
N VAL A 46 0.57 -0.15 -1.67
CA VAL A 46 1.80 -0.57 -2.36
C VAL A 46 2.02 -2.09 -2.27
N LEU A 47 1.68 -2.71 -1.15
CA LEU A 47 1.78 -4.16 -0.99
C LEU A 47 0.72 -4.91 -1.82
N GLU A 48 -0.49 -4.39 -1.90
CA GLU A 48 -1.58 -4.92 -2.74
C GLU A 48 -1.25 -4.80 -4.23
N GLU A 49 -0.74 -3.64 -4.68
CA GLU A 49 -0.27 -3.44 -6.06
C GLU A 49 0.89 -4.39 -6.41
N ARG A 50 1.87 -4.56 -5.51
CA ARG A 50 2.97 -5.50 -5.72
C ARG A 50 2.49 -6.94 -5.82
N ARG A 51 1.57 -7.37 -4.95
CA ARG A 51 0.96 -8.71 -5.03
C ARG A 51 0.19 -8.92 -6.32
N GLY A 52 -0.58 -7.91 -6.77
CA GLY A 52 -1.28 -7.95 -8.05
C GLY A 52 -0.32 -8.13 -9.22
N ARG A 53 0.80 -7.41 -9.24
CA ARG A 53 1.84 -7.56 -10.30
C ARG A 53 2.50 -8.93 -10.29
N THR A 54 2.93 -9.44 -9.13
CA THR A 54 3.56 -10.77 -9.05
C THR A 54 2.61 -11.87 -9.54
N HIS A 55 1.33 -11.80 -9.19
CA HIS A 55 0.32 -12.75 -9.66
C HIS A 55 0.09 -12.72 -11.18
N CYS A 56 0.16 -11.53 -11.80
CA CYS A 56 0.09 -11.39 -13.25
C CYS A 56 1.35 -11.94 -13.94
N GLU A 57 2.54 -11.65 -13.40
CA GLU A 57 3.82 -12.12 -13.95
C GLU A 57 3.93 -13.65 -13.91
N GLU A 58 3.50 -14.29 -12.81
CA GLU A 58 3.46 -15.76 -12.68
C GLU A 58 2.51 -16.39 -13.72
N ARG A 59 1.30 -15.83 -13.92
CA ARG A 59 0.35 -16.35 -14.91
C ARG A 59 0.83 -16.17 -16.36
N THR A 60 1.47 -15.05 -16.66
CA THR A 60 2.02 -14.81 -18.01
C THR A 60 3.10 -15.84 -18.34
N ARG A 61 3.94 -16.17 -17.35
CA ARG A 61 4.97 -17.20 -17.47
C ARG A 61 4.38 -18.60 -17.63
N GLU A 62 3.34 -18.93 -16.86
CA GLU A 62 2.63 -20.20 -17.00
C GLU A 62 1.99 -20.35 -18.38
N ASP A 63 1.33 -19.31 -18.90
CA ASP A 63 0.74 -19.34 -20.25
C ASP A 63 1.80 -19.37 -21.36
N GLU A 64 2.93 -18.68 -21.21
CA GLU A 64 4.08 -18.80 -22.12
C GLU A 64 4.65 -20.22 -22.14
N THR A 65 4.80 -20.87 -20.97
CA THR A 65 5.26 -22.26 -20.90
C THR A 65 4.25 -23.23 -21.52
N ARG A 66 2.95 -23.05 -21.24
CA ARG A 66 1.86 -23.85 -21.81
C ARG A 66 1.78 -23.72 -23.33
N ASN A 67 2.12 -22.55 -23.89
CA ASN A 67 2.13 -22.31 -25.33
C ASN A 67 3.36 -22.89 -26.02
N ARG A 68 4.48 -22.92 -25.31
CA ARG A 68 5.69 -23.57 -25.80
C ARG A 68 5.52 -25.08 -25.91
N ASP A 69 4.83 -25.69 -24.95
CA ASP A 69 4.55 -27.12 -24.96
C ASP A 69 3.58 -27.52 -26.10
N LYS A 70 2.60 -26.66 -26.42
CA LYS A 70 1.65 -26.87 -27.54
C LYS A 70 2.27 -26.69 -28.93
N ASN A 71 3.23 -25.76 -29.09
CA ASN A 71 3.95 -25.59 -30.36
C ASN A 71 5.01 -26.69 -30.61
N GLY A 72 5.34 -27.51 -29.61
CA GLY A 72 6.19 -28.69 -29.77
C GLY A 72 5.46 -29.93 -30.30
N THR A 73 4.13 -29.99 -30.23
CA THR A 73 3.33 -31.17 -30.59
C THR A 73 2.63 -31.08 -31.96
N GLY A 74 2.86 -30.02 -32.74
CA GLY A 74 2.38 -29.96 -34.13
C GLY A 74 0.85 -29.93 -34.29
N GLU A 75 0.10 -29.50 -33.27
CA GLU A 75 -1.36 -29.32 -33.38
C GLU A 75 -1.70 -27.82 -33.48
N ASN A 76 -1.91 -27.39 -34.71
CA ASN A 76 -2.28 -26.02 -35.06
C ASN A 76 -3.78 -25.80 -34.75
N SER A 77 -4.13 -25.47 -33.50
CA SER A 77 -5.49 -25.04 -33.14
C SER A 77 -5.52 -23.53 -32.94
N GLY A 78 -6.35 -22.84 -33.74
CA GLY A 78 -6.48 -21.38 -33.75
C GLY A 78 -6.66 -20.79 -32.35
N TRP A 79 -5.70 -19.96 -31.95
CA TRP A 79 -5.75 -19.18 -30.72
C TRP A 79 -6.62 -17.94 -30.94
N ASN A 80 -7.85 -17.96 -30.40
CA ASN A 80 -8.59 -16.74 -30.14
C ASN A 80 -7.90 -16.01 -28.97
N SER A 81 -7.06 -15.04 -29.29
CA SER A 81 -6.49 -14.10 -28.33
C SER A 81 -7.56 -13.10 -27.90
N GLU A 82 -8.54 -13.54 -27.12
CA GLU A 82 -9.23 -12.60 -26.23
C GLU A 82 -8.25 -12.28 -25.10
N GLY A 83 -7.40 -11.28 -25.36
CA GLY A 83 -6.49 -10.71 -24.38
C GLY A 83 -7.27 -10.20 -23.19
N LEU A 84 -7.31 -11.00 -22.13
CA LEU A 84 -7.93 -10.64 -20.87
C LEU A 84 -7.04 -9.63 -20.16
N ASN A 85 -7.47 -8.37 -20.24
CA ASN A 85 -6.90 -7.19 -19.61
C ASN A 85 -6.50 -7.46 -18.15
N CYS A 86 -5.20 -7.47 -17.88
CA CYS A 86 -4.68 -7.09 -16.57
C CYS A 86 -4.84 -5.57 -16.48
N ARG A 87 -5.86 -5.11 -15.76
CA ARG A 87 -6.08 -3.69 -15.46
C ARG A 87 -5.21 -3.23 -14.31
#